data_AF-A0AAD7ABF6-F1
#
_entry.id   AF-A0AAD7ABF6-F1
#
_cell.length_a   1.000
_cell.length_b   1.000
_cell.length_c   1.000
_cell.angle_alpha   90.00
_cell.angle_beta   90.00
_cell.angle_gamma   90.00
#
_symmetry.space_group_name_H-M   'P 1'
#
loop_
_entity.id
_entity.type
_entity.pdbx_description
1 polymer ?
#
loop_
_entity_poly.entity_id
_entity_poly.type
_entity_poly.pdbx_seq_one_letter_code
_entity_poly.pdbx_strand_id
1 'polypeptide(L)'
;ITAVSGFRFNLEGAILGVFECLSDTHLMADKQLPHLAFLATRLLPCGAVDRPIQKFTGNNDCGAAPNDAMTSVLHSFSHFIAIYTNNDAILCDLQGMVDRRNEMVLIDPQMHTYVP
;
A
#
# COMPACT_ATOMS: atom_id res chain seq x y z
N ILE A 1 1.86 -14.92 -22.12
CA ILE A 1 1.80 -14.35 -20.76
C ILE A 1 3.03 -13.47 -20.62
N THR A 2 2.89 -12.16 -20.69
CA THR A 2 3.99 -11.23 -20.40
C THR A 2 4.22 -11.23 -18.89
N ALA A 3 5.41 -11.61 -18.46
CA ALA A 3 5.79 -11.57 -17.06
C ALA A 3 5.71 -10.12 -16.54
N VAL A 4 5.21 -9.93 -15.32
CA VAL A 4 5.26 -8.63 -14.63
C VAL A 4 6.73 -8.31 -14.36
N SER A 5 7.18 -7.10 -14.69
CA SER A 5 8.62 -6.75 -14.68
C SER A 5 9.20 -6.55 -13.27
N GLY A 6 8.35 -6.34 -12.28
CA GLY A 6 8.74 -6.12 -10.89
C GLY A 6 7.58 -5.52 -10.09
N PHE A 7 7.90 -5.04 -8.88
CA PHE A 7 6.96 -4.31 -8.04
C PHE A 7 7.58 -3.02 -7.48
N ARG A 8 6.74 -2.07 -7.12
CA ARG A 8 7.12 -0.83 -6.43
C ARG A 8 5.99 -0.36 -5.52
N PHE A 9 6.31 0.43 -4.51
CA PHE A 9 5.29 1.12 -3.70
C PHE A 9 4.77 2.37 -4.44
N ASN A 10 3.52 2.73 -4.19
CA ASN A 10 2.88 3.93 -4.75
C ASN A 10 3.35 5.24 -4.07
N LEU A 11 4.67 5.42 -3.97
CA LEU A 11 5.30 6.55 -3.30
C LEU A 11 5.64 7.68 -4.29
N GLU A 12 5.92 7.35 -5.55
CA GLU A 12 6.35 8.35 -6.54
C GLU A 12 5.24 9.38 -6.81
N GLY A 13 5.51 10.63 -6.47
CA GLY A 13 4.55 11.73 -6.62
C GLY A 13 3.47 11.73 -5.53
N ALA A 14 3.66 10.99 -4.43
CA ALA A 14 2.82 11.13 -3.25
C ALA A 14 3.01 12.51 -2.61
N ILE A 15 1.93 13.06 -2.08
CA ILE A 15 1.89 14.37 -1.42
C ILE A 15 1.41 14.22 0.02
N LEU A 16 2.09 14.92 0.93
CA LEU A 16 1.60 15.17 2.28
C LEU A 16 1.01 16.59 2.29
N GLY A 17 -0.32 16.68 2.39
CA GLY A 17 -1.05 17.94 2.41
C GLY A 17 -1.60 18.26 3.79
N VAL A 18 -1.95 19.53 4.00
CA VAL A 18 -2.65 20.03 5.18
C VAL A 18 -3.83 20.89 4.73
N PHE A 19 -5.00 20.70 5.33
CA PHE A 19 -6.16 21.55 5.07
C PHE A 19 -5.92 22.95 5.65
N GLU A 20 -6.09 23.98 4.81
CA GLU A 20 -6.13 25.36 5.29
C GLU A 20 -7.51 25.63 5.91
N CYS A 21 -7.54 25.90 7.22
CA CYS A 21 -8.73 26.43 7.86
C CYS A 21 -8.90 27.89 7.44
N LEU A 22 -9.71 28.12 6.40
CA LEU A 22 -10.16 29.46 6.04
C LEU A 22 -11.11 29.97 7.16
N SER A 23 -10.61 30.85 8.03
CA SER A 23 -11.42 31.65 8.96
C SER A 23 -12.46 32.45 8.15
N ASP A 24 -13.74 32.60 8.46
CA ASP A 24 -14.39 33.00 9.71
C ASP A 24 -15.86 32.53 9.73
N THR A 25 -16.12 31.24 9.95
CA THR A 25 -17.47 30.82 10.34
C THR A 25 -17.40 29.86 11.49
N HIS A 26 -17.76 30.37 12.67
CA HIS A 26 -18.09 29.66 13.92
C HIS A 26 -19.23 28.62 13.77
N LEU A 27 -19.47 28.06 12.57
CA LEU A 27 -20.56 27.14 12.26
C LEU A 27 -20.11 25.69 12.01
N MET A 28 -18.83 25.36 12.14
CA MET A 28 -18.30 24.01 11.82
C MET A 28 -17.77 23.26 13.05
N ALA A 29 -18.24 23.60 14.25
CA ALA A 29 -17.81 22.95 15.50
C ALA A 29 -18.12 21.44 15.55
N ASP A 30 -19.05 20.93 14.71
CA ASP A 30 -19.49 19.53 14.77
C ASP A 30 -19.04 18.65 13.58
N LYS A 31 -18.21 19.16 12.66
CA LYS A 31 -17.74 18.40 11.46
C LYS A 31 -16.25 18.58 11.16
N GLN A 32 -15.42 18.66 12.20
CA GLN A 32 -13.97 18.73 12.02
C GLN A 32 -13.44 17.35 11.59
N LEU A 33 -12.76 17.30 10.43
CA LEU A 33 -12.00 16.12 10.04
C LEU A 33 -11.05 15.75 11.20
N PRO A 34 -10.97 14.48 11.61
CA PRO A 34 -10.17 14.07 12.77
C PRO A 34 -8.67 14.38 12.59
N HIS A 35 -8.23 14.56 11.34
CA HIS A 35 -6.87 14.93 10.99
C HIS A 35 -6.88 16.05 9.95
N LEU A 36 -6.08 17.09 10.22
CA LEU A 36 -5.88 18.22 9.29
C LEU A 36 -4.85 17.90 8.21
N ALA A 37 -4.03 16.86 8.40
CA ALA A 37 -3.07 16.39 7.41
C ALA A 37 -3.63 15.19 6.64
N PHE A 38 -3.27 15.07 5.37
CA PHE A 38 -3.63 13.92 4.53
C PHE A 38 -2.44 13.48 3.68
N LEU A 39 -2.37 12.17 3.40
CA LEU A 39 -1.50 11.59 2.40
C LEU A 39 -2.33 11.31 1.14
N ALA A 40 -1.89 11.79 -0.01
CA ALA A 40 -2.47 11.41 -1.29
C ALA A 40 -1.41 10.80 -2.19
N THR A 41 -1.73 9.65 -2.77
CA THR A 41 -0.88 8.93 -3.72
C THR A 41 -1.49 9.01 -5.12
N ARG A 42 -0.70 8.70 -6.16
CA ARG A 42 -1.21 8.72 -7.53
C ARG A 42 -2.33 7.70 -7.70
N LEU A 43 -3.42 8.12 -8.34
CA LEU A 43 -4.53 7.24 -8.68
C LEU A 43 -4.06 6.15 -9.64
N LEU A 44 -4.22 4.89 -9.24
CA LEU A 44 -3.97 3.74 -10.10
C LEU A 44 -5.09 3.59 -11.14
N PRO A 45 -4.85 2.92 -12.28
CA PRO A 45 -5.89 2.69 -13.28
C PRO A 45 -7.14 2.06 -12.66
N CYS A 46 -8.32 2.65 -12.83
CA CYS A 46 -9.54 2.22 -12.15
C CYS A 46 -10.78 2.20 -13.06
N GLY A 47 -10.58 2.10 -14.37
CA GLY A 47 -11.65 1.97 -15.36
C GLY A 47 -12.21 0.55 -15.40
N ALA A 48 -13.35 0.38 -16.11
CA ALA A 48 -14.05 -0.91 -16.21
C ALA A 48 -13.23 -2.05 -16.86
N VAL A 49 -12.18 -1.70 -17.59
CA VAL A 49 -11.28 -2.65 -18.26
C VAL A 49 -9.98 -2.88 -17.48
N ASP A 50 -9.72 -2.10 -16.43
CA ASP A 50 -8.53 -2.22 -15.62
C ASP A 50 -8.66 -3.41 -14.66
N ARG A 51 -7.52 -4.03 -14.33
CA ARG A 51 -7.50 -5.18 -13.42
C ARG A 51 -7.85 -4.75 -12.00
N PRO A 52 -8.57 -5.58 -11.23
CA PRO A 52 -8.85 -5.26 -9.83
C PRO A 52 -7.57 -5.29 -9.00
N ILE A 53 -7.62 -4.65 -7.83
CA ILE A 53 -6.60 -4.78 -6.80
C ILE A 53 -6.51 -6.25 -6.36
N GLN A 54 -5.30 -6.77 -6.31
CA GLN A 54 -4.96 -8.09 -5.81
C GLN A 54 -4.30 -7.96 -4.44
N LYS A 55 -4.71 -8.84 -3.52
CA LYS A 55 -4.14 -8.98 -2.18
C LYS A 55 -3.26 -10.22 -2.13
N PHE A 56 -2.00 -10.06 -1.71
CA PHE A 56 -0.98 -11.11 -1.72
C PHE A 56 -0.67 -11.67 -0.34
N THR A 57 -0.72 -10.81 0.67
CA THR A 57 -0.64 -11.19 2.09
C THR A 57 -1.79 -10.54 2.85
N GLY A 58 -2.25 -11.20 3.92
CA GLY A 58 -3.23 -10.63 4.83
C GLY A 58 -2.53 -9.81 5.92
N ASN A 59 -3.35 -9.20 6.78
CA ASN A 59 -2.85 -8.51 7.96
C ASN A 59 -2.27 -9.52 8.97
N ASN A 60 -2.98 -10.62 9.23
CA ASN A 60 -2.64 -11.61 10.26
C ASN A 60 -2.23 -12.97 9.66
N ASP A 61 -2.06 -13.05 8.35
CA ASP A 61 -1.74 -14.27 7.63
C ASP A 61 -0.81 -13.99 6.44
N CYS A 62 -0.03 -14.99 6.03
CA CYS A 62 0.92 -14.87 4.93
C CYS A 62 0.24 -14.94 3.54
N GLY A 63 -1.08 -14.97 3.45
CA GLY A 63 -1.81 -15.20 2.21
C GLY A 63 -1.80 -16.67 1.75
N ALA A 64 -2.36 -16.90 0.56
CA ALA A 64 -2.36 -18.22 -0.07
C ALA A 64 -0.95 -18.65 -0.49
N ALA A 65 -0.70 -19.95 -0.53
CA ALA A 65 0.55 -20.48 -1.05
C ALA A 65 0.83 -19.93 -2.46
N PRO A 66 2.04 -19.43 -2.76
CA PRO A 66 2.35 -18.84 -4.06
C PRO A 66 2.09 -19.82 -5.22
N ASN A 67 1.29 -19.38 -6.19
CA ASN A 67 1.03 -20.12 -7.43
C ASN A 67 1.48 -19.36 -8.70
N ASP A 68 2.05 -18.17 -8.52
CA ASP A 68 2.59 -17.32 -9.58
C ASP A 68 3.85 -16.58 -9.10
N ALA A 69 4.65 -16.12 -10.05
CA ALA A 69 5.94 -15.48 -9.78
C ALA A 69 5.83 -14.20 -8.96
N MET A 70 4.77 -13.40 -9.14
CA MET A 70 4.60 -12.15 -8.39
C MET A 70 4.28 -12.45 -6.92
N THR A 71 3.37 -13.39 -6.66
CA THR A 71 3.07 -13.84 -5.30
C THR A 71 4.33 -14.40 -4.63
N SER A 72 5.12 -15.22 -5.31
CA SER A 72 6.39 -15.74 -4.78
C SER A 72 7.38 -14.63 -4.43
N VAL A 73 7.52 -13.61 -5.29
CA VAL A 73 8.41 -12.48 -5.06
C VAL A 73 7.96 -11.64 -3.87
N LEU A 74 6.67 -11.32 -3.76
CA LEU A 74 6.14 -10.52 -2.65
C LEU A 74 6.23 -11.24 -1.31
N HIS A 75 5.93 -12.54 -1.28
CA HIS A 75 6.12 -13.37 -0.08
C HIS A 75 7.60 -13.43 0.34
N SER A 76 8.50 -13.61 -0.63
CA SER A 76 9.93 -13.61 -0.39
C SER A 76 10.43 -12.26 0.12
N PHE A 77 9.85 -11.15 -0.36
CA PHE A 77 10.16 -9.81 0.11
C PHE A 77 9.70 -9.59 1.57
N SER A 78 8.48 -10.00 1.92
CA SER A 78 8.01 -9.97 3.32
C SER A 78 8.95 -10.76 4.25
N HIS A 79 9.35 -11.97 3.85
CA HIS A 79 10.30 -12.79 4.59
C HIS A 79 11.69 -12.13 4.68
N PHE A 80 12.17 -11.54 3.58
CA PHE A 80 13.44 -10.79 3.56
C PHE A 80 13.44 -9.65 4.58
N ILE A 81 12.35 -8.86 4.68
CA ILE A 81 12.26 -7.77 5.66
C ILE A 81 12.37 -8.29 7.09
N ALA A 82 11.71 -9.41 7.41
CA ALA A 82 11.85 -10.03 8.73
C ALA A 82 13.31 -10.38 9.05
N ILE A 83 14.00 -11.07 8.13
CA ILE A 83 15.42 -11.42 8.32
C ILE A 83 16.31 -10.17 8.39
N TYR A 84 16.10 -9.21 7.50
CA TYR A 84 16.89 -7.98 7.41
C TYR A 84 16.81 -7.13 8.69
N THR A 85 15.66 -7.16 9.36
CA THR A 85 15.40 -6.45 10.61
C THR A 85 15.65 -7.32 11.85
N ASN A 86 16.33 -8.47 11.74
CA ASN A 86 16.53 -9.41 12.86
C ASN A 86 15.24 -9.84 13.56
N ASN A 87 14.14 -9.95 12.81
CA ASN A 87 12.78 -10.23 13.27
C ASN A 87 12.11 -9.10 14.06
N ASP A 88 12.64 -7.86 14.01
CA ASP A 88 12.00 -6.71 14.65
C ASP A 88 10.81 -6.16 13.87
N ALA A 89 10.75 -6.39 12.55
CA ALA A 89 9.64 -5.95 11.72
C ALA A 89 9.30 -6.94 10.60
N ILE A 90 8.02 -7.02 10.25
CA ILE A 90 7.57 -7.73 9.04
C ILE A 90 6.56 -6.87 8.29
N LEU A 91 6.72 -6.79 6.96
CA LEU A 91 5.72 -6.20 6.10
C LEU A 91 4.66 -7.23 5.72
N CYS A 92 3.41 -6.87 5.93
CA CYS A 92 2.22 -7.65 5.59
C CYS A 92 1.19 -6.74 4.88
N ASP A 93 -0.01 -7.27 4.65
CA ASP A 93 -1.06 -6.60 3.88
C ASP A 93 -0.58 -6.08 2.50
N LEU A 94 0.32 -6.83 1.85
CA LEU A 94 0.84 -6.48 0.53
C LEU A 94 -0.29 -6.64 -0.48
N GLN A 95 -0.77 -5.52 -0.99
CA GLN A 95 -1.84 -5.45 -1.98
C GLN A 95 -1.54 -4.37 -3.02
N GLY A 96 -2.07 -4.55 -4.23
CA GLY A 96 -1.74 -3.66 -5.33
C GLY A 96 -2.38 -4.06 -6.64
N MET A 97 -1.99 -3.38 -7.71
CA MET A 97 -2.41 -3.76 -9.05
C MET A 97 -1.34 -3.47 -10.09
N VAL A 98 -1.44 -4.13 -11.25
CA VAL A 98 -0.53 -3.91 -12.37
C VAL A 98 -0.89 -2.61 -13.07
N ASP A 99 0.08 -1.70 -13.20
CA ASP A 99 -0.10 -0.44 -13.92
C ASP A 99 0.07 -0.58 -15.44
N ARG A 100 -0.05 0.54 -16.16
CA ARG A 100 0.12 0.58 -17.63
C ARG A 100 1.55 0.29 -18.09
N ARG A 101 2.53 0.28 -17.19
CA ARG A 101 3.93 -0.08 -17.46
C ARG A 101 4.20 -1.56 -17.18
N ASN A 102 3.17 -2.34 -16.84
CA ASN A 102 3.28 -3.75 -16.49
C ASN A 102 4.12 -3.99 -15.21
N GLU A 103 4.04 -3.06 -14.25
CA GLU A 103 4.63 -3.17 -12.92
C GLU A 103 3.55 -3.36 -11.85
N MET A 104 3.80 -4.20 -10.85
CA MET A 104 2.92 -4.32 -9.68
C MET A 104 3.11 -3.10 -8.77
N VAL A 105 2.08 -2.26 -8.63
CA VAL A 105 2.12 -1.10 -7.76
C VAL A 105 1.41 -1.41 -6.45
N LEU A 106 2.19 -1.51 -5.38
CA LEU A 106 1.73 -1.79 -4.03
C LEU A 106 1.20 -0.53 -3.35
N ILE A 107 0.10 -0.69 -2.63
CA ILE A 107 -0.59 0.36 -1.87
C ILE A 107 -0.84 -0.12 -0.44
N ASP A 108 -0.94 0.84 0.47
CA ASP A 108 -1.33 0.66 1.87
C ASP A 108 -0.71 -0.58 2.55
N PRO A 109 0.62 -0.74 2.54
CA PRO A 109 1.25 -1.86 3.25
C PRO A 109 1.09 -1.67 4.76
N GLN A 110 1.05 -2.79 5.47
CA GLN A 110 1.09 -2.80 6.93
C GLN A 110 2.43 -3.34 7.41
N MET A 111 2.89 -2.85 8.56
CA MET A 111 4.09 -3.34 9.23
C MET A 111 3.74 -3.76 10.65
N HIS A 112 4.04 -5.01 11.00
CA HIS A 112 4.06 -5.45 12.39
C HIS A 112 5.47 -5.26 12.93
N THR A 113 5.58 -4.66 14.12
CA THR A 113 6.85 -4.49 14.83
C THR A 113 6.83 -5.28 16.12
N TYR A 114 7.94 -5.93 16.44
CA TYR A 114 8.11 -6.58 17.73
C TYR A 114 8.12 -5.52 18.84
N VAL A 115 7.34 -5.77 19.89
CA VAL A 115 7.36 -4.97 21.12
C VAL A 115 7.83 -5.92 22.24
N PRO A 116 9.01 -5.67 22.84
CA PRO A 116 9.55 -6.47 23.95
C PRO A 116 8.67 -6.49 25.20
#